data_AF-S6VHN7-F1
#
_entry.id   AF-S6VHN7-F1
#
_cell.length_a   1.000
_cell.length_b   1.000
_cell.length_c   1.000
_cell.angle_alpha   90.00
_cell.angle_beta   90.00
_cell.angle_gamma   90.00
#
_symmetry.space_group_name_H-M   'P 1'
#
loop_
_entity.id
_entity.type
_entity.pdbx_description
1 polymer ?
#
loop_
_entity_poly.entity_id
_entity_poly.type
_entity_poly.pdbx_seq_one_letter_code
_entity_poly.pdbx_strand_id
1 'polypeptide(L)'
;PVQVDQPPLVVRQGNGSLAILDTERWGSPLGDEFHDALTPQLERRFGSRDMAGLPKNGDQPVLSVRTDVRRFESMPGHYALIDVVWTLGLREAGATAGSKRQSLTCSSVIREQAGEGMENLILAHQKAVATLAEKIAATGASWAAQPSSRCL
;
A
#
# COMPACT_ATOMS: atom_id res chain seq x y z
N PRO A 1 -5.82 -27.46 -22.05
CA PRO A 1 -6.78 -26.34 -22.03
C PRO A 1 -7.52 -26.27 -20.68
N VAL A 2 -7.37 -25.17 -19.95
CA VAL A 2 -8.13 -24.95 -18.70
C VAL A 2 -9.08 -23.79 -18.95
N GLN A 3 -10.37 -24.12 -19.04
CA GLN A 3 -11.45 -23.13 -19.05
C GLN A 3 -11.56 -22.57 -17.63
N VAL A 4 -11.35 -21.27 -17.49
CA VAL A 4 -11.56 -20.55 -16.24
C VAL A 4 -13.03 -20.15 -16.22
N ASP A 5 -13.84 -20.98 -15.57
CA ASP A 5 -15.23 -20.67 -15.27
C ASP A 5 -15.26 -19.80 -14.01
N GLN A 6 -15.28 -18.47 -14.17
CA GLN A 6 -15.50 -17.55 -13.06
C GLN A 6 -16.93 -17.02 -13.13
N PRO A 7 -17.77 -17.26 -12.12
CA PRO A 7 -19.14 -16.78 -12.11
C PRO A 7 -19.16 -15.24 -11.97
N PRO A 8 -20.06 -14.53 -12.67
CA PRO A 8 -20.14 -13.08 -12.57
C PRO A 8 -20.67 -12.65 -11.18
N LEU A 9 -20.06 -11.61 -10.62
CA LEU A 9 -20.52 -10.96 -9.39
C LEU A 9 -21.68 -9.99 -9.73
N VAL A 10 -22.86 -10.27 -9.19
CA VAL A 10 -24.07 -9.46 -9.36
C VAL A 10 -24.33 -8.67 -8.08
N VAL A 11 -24.43 -7.35 -8.15
CA VAL A 11 -24.87 -6.51 -7.03
C VAL A 11 -26.00 -5.59 -7.46
N ARG A 12 -27.12 -5.66 -6.74
CA ARG A 12 -28.37 -4.92 -6.97
C ARG A 12 -28.32 -3.57 -6.25
N GLN A 13 -28.49 -2.46 -6.96
CA GLN A 13 -28.60 -1.12 -6.36
C GLN A 13 -30.09 -0.69 -6.21
N GLY A 14 -30.33 0.09 -5.16
CA GLY A 14 -31.60 0.27 -4.43
C GLY A 14 -32.79 0.96 -5.12
N ASN A 15 -32.91 0.86 -6.44
CA ASN A 15 -34.15 1.23 -7.15
C ASN A 15 -34.53 0.22 -8.26
N GLY A 16 -33.89 -0.94 -8.31
CA GLY A 16 -34.16 -1.95 -9.33
C GLY A 16 -33.56 -1.64 -10.72
N SER A 17 -32.80 -0.56 -10.85
CA SER A 17 -31.98 -0.28 -12.04
C SER A 17 -30.50 -0.52 -11.75
N LEU A 18 -29.92 -1.45 -12.50
CA LEU A 18 -28.48 -1.72 -12.56
C LEU A 18 -27.84 -0.65 -13.44
N ALA A 19 -27.16 0.33 -12.85
CA ALA A 19 -26.20 1.14 -13.58
C ALA A 19 -24.84 0.42 -13.50
N ILE A 20 -24.52 -0.33 -14.56
CA ILE A 20 -23.17 -0.83 -14.78
C ILE A 20 -22.33 0.39 -15.17
N LEU A 21 -21.57 0.93 -14.23
CA LEU A 21 -20.42 1.80 -14.55
C LEU A 21 -19.29 0.88 -14.98
N ASP A 22 -19.38 0.42 -16.22
CA ASP A 22 -18.28 -0.13 -16.99
C ASP A 22 -17.43 1.06 -17.45
N THR A 23 -16.10 0.96 -17.33
CA THR A 23 -14.99 1.89 -17.69
C THR A 23 -14.17 2.33 -16.45
N GLU A 24 -12.89 2.00 -16.28
CA GLU A 24 -11.84 1.72 -17.28
C GLU A 24 -10.89 0.59 -16.84
N ARG A 25 -10.89 -0.48 -17.64
CA ARG A 25 -9.74 -1.38 -17.81
C ARG A 25 -8.70 -0.64 -18.66
N TRP A 26 -7.41 -0.77 -18.31
CA TRP A 26 -6.18 -0.20 -18.92
C TRP A 26 -5.58 1.07 -18.30
N GLY A 27 -5.81 1.33 -17.01
CA GLY A 27 -4.75 1.83 -16.13
C GLY A 27 -4.09 0.65 -15.44
N SER A 28 -2.86 0.77 -14.96
CA SER A 28 -2.32 -0.24 -14.05
C SER A 28 -3.36 -0.54 -12.95
N PRO A 29 -3.58 -1.81 -12.54
CA PRO A 29 -4.47 -2.09 -11.42
C PRO A 29 -4.03 -1.17 -10.28
N LEU A 30 -4.96 -0.45 -9.63
CA LEU A 30 -4.69 0.55 -8.57
C LEU A 30 -3.52 0.19 -7.63
N GLY A 31 -3.30 -1.10 -7.38
CA GLY A 31 -2.12 -1.64 -6.73
C GLY A 31 -0.76 -1.18 -7.30
N ASP A 32 -0.51 -1.26 -8.61
CA ASP A 32 0.82 -0.89 -9.14
C ASP A 32 0.99 0.64 -9.18
N GLU A 33 -0.04 1.43 -9.50
CA GLU A 33 0.03 2.90 -9.36
C GLU A 33 0.30 3.33 -7.91
N PHE A 34 -0.34 2.66 -6.95
CA PHE A 34 -0.11 2.92 -5.52
C PHE A 34 1.30 2.49 -5.11
N HIS A 35 1.78 1.35 -5.61
CA HIS A 35 3.14 0.89 -5.41
C HIS A 35 4.16 1.91 -5.96
N ASP A 36 3.99 2.35 -7.20
CA ASP A 36 4.86 3.32 -7.87
C ASP A 36 4.85 4.70 -7.20
N ALA A 37 3.73 5.09 -6.58
CA ALA A 37 3.65 6.30 -5.77
C ALA A 37 4.32 6.15 -4.39
N LEU A 38 4.20 4.99 -3.75
CA LEU A 38 4.70 4.74 -2.39
C LEU A 38 6.21 4.43 -2.37
N THR A 39 6.70 3.62 -3.29
CA THR A 39 8.10 3.19 -3.38
C THR A 39 9.08 4.36 -3.30
N PRO A 40 9.01 5.41 -4.15
CA PRO A 40 9.95 6.52 -4.07
C PRO A 40 9.85 7.31 -2.76
N GLN A 41 8.69 7.32 -2.09
CA GLN A 41 8.54 7.95 -0.77
C GLN A 41 9.26 7.15 0.32
N LEU A 42 9.22 5.82 0.25
CA LEU A 42 9.92 4.92 1.16
C LEU A 42 11.43 4.91 0.90
N GLU A 43 11.87 4.86 -0.35
CA GLU A 43 13.29 4.88 -0.71
C GLU A 43 14.00 6.11 -0.14
N ARG A 44 13.37 7.28 -0.25
CA ARG A 44 13.91 8.53 0.33
C ARG A 44 14.01 8.49 1.85
N ARG A 45 13.08 7.82 2.53
CA ARG A 45 13.03 7.76 4.00
C ARG A 45 13.98 6.72 4.57
N PHE A 46 14.16 5.58 3.89
CA PHE A 46 15.09 4.54 4.30
C PHE A 46 16.51 4.77 3.78
N GLY A 47 16.70 5.65 2.79
CA GLY A 47 18.01 5.85 2.14
C GLY A 47 18.48 4.64 1.35
N SER A 48 17.56 3.75 0.97
CA SER A 48 17.82 2.50 0.23
C SER A 48 16.90 2.40 -0.97
N ARG A 49 17.34 1.68 -2.01
CA ARG A 49 16.48 1.36 -3.16
C ARG A 49 15.58 0.16 -2.87
N ASP A 50 14.46 0.07 -3.59
CA ASP A 50 13.70 -1.16 -3.61
C ASP A 50 14.54 -2.28 -4.24
N MET A 51 14.60 -3.41 -3.54
CA MET A 51 15.32 -4.61 -3.91
C MET A 51 14.37 -5.80 -4.10
N ALA A 52 13.07 -5.55 -4.27
CA ALA A 52 12.11 -6.57 -4.63
C ALA A 52 12.55 -7.32 -5.90
N GLY A 53 12.49 -8.66 -5.87
CA GLY A 53 12.91 -9.51 -6.99
C GLY A 53 14.41 -9.61 -7.25
N LEU A 54 15.25 -8.81 -6.57
CA LEU A 54 16.70 -8.84 -6.73
C LEU A 54 17.39 -9.81 -5.74
N PRO A 55 18.59 -10.33 -6.08
CA PRO A 55 19.42 -11.07 -5.13
C PRO A 55 19.72 -10.23 -3.88
N LYS A 56 19.55 -10.82 -2.70
CA LYS A 56 19.76 -10.15 -1.42
C LYS A 56 21.02 -10.69 -0.76
N ASN A 57 21.89 -9.79 -0.32
CA ASN A 57 23.05 -10.18 0.49
C ASN A 57 22.56 -10.73 1.84
N GLY A 58 23.01 -11.92 2.21
CA GLY A 58 22.63 -12.58 3.45
C GLY A 58 23.09 -11.83 4.70
N ASP A 59 24.20 -11.10 4.58
CA ASP A 59 24.94 -10.48 5.68
C ASP A 59 24.34 -9.17 6.20
N GLN A 60 23.26 -8.68 5.57
CA GLN A 60 22.56 -7.47 6.02
C GLN A 60 21.09 -7.79 6.33
N PRO A 61 20.51 -7.12 7.34
CA PRO A 61 19.10 -7.24 7.61
C PRO A 61 18.29 -6.67 6.44
N VAL A 62 17.18 -7.33 6.10
CA VAL A 62 16.28 -6.88 5.04
C VAL A 62 14.90 -6.63 5.63
N LEU A 63 14.48 -5.37 5.59
CA LEU A 63 13.11 -4.95 5.83
C LEU A 63 12.33 -5.05 4.51
N SER A 64 11.16 -5.65 4.56
CA SER A 64 10.21 -5.68 3.46
C SER A 64 8.89 -5.04 3.88
N VAL A 65 8.27 -4.32 2.96
CA VAL A 65 6.94 -3.76 3.14
C VAL A 65 5.99 -4.42 2.14
N ARG A 66 4.80 -4.82 2.61
CA ARG A 66 3.68 -5.21 1.77
C ARG A 66 2.48 -4.34 2.13
N THR A 67 1.73 -3.88 1.14
CA THR A 67 0.52 -3.08 1.32
C THR A 67 -0.67 -3.75 0.66
N ASP A 68 -1.84 -3.59 1.27
CA ASP A 68 -3.15 -3.98 0.75
C ASP A 68 -4.11 -2.79 0.93
N VAL A 69 -4.47 -2.16 -0.20
CA VAL A 69 -5.37 -0.99 -0.22
C VAL A 69 -6.80 -1.48 -0.13
N ARG A 70 -7.45 -1.17 0.99
CA ARG A 70 -8.82 -1.57 1.31
C ARG A 70 -9.85 -0.58 0.77
N ARG A 71 -9.53 0.72 0.80
CA ARG A 71 -10.35 1.80 0.24
C ARG A 71 -9.47 2.86 -0.40
N PHE A 72 -9.92 3.38 -1.52
CA PHE A 72 -9.35 4.52 -2.22
C PHE A 72 -10.51 5.38 -2.70
N GLU A 73 -10.72 6.53 -2.06
CA GLU A 73 -11.89 7.38 -2.29
C GLU A 73 -11.47 8.79 -2.68
N SER A 74 -12.25 9.37 -3.57
CA SER A 74 -12.09 10.73 -4.07
C SER A 74 -13.43 11.44 -4.02
N MET A 75 -13.49 12.58 -3.32
CA MET A 75 -14.67 13.43 -3.23
C MET A 75 -14.24 14.88 -3.51
N PRO A 76 -14.44 15.40 -4.75
CA PRO A 76 -14.05 16.76 -5.13
C PRO A 76 -14.61 17.80 -4.17
N GLY A 77 -13.79 18.79 -3.78
CA GLY A 77 -14.18 19.84 -2.82
C GLY A 77 -14.27 19.38 -1.37
N HIS A 78 -13.98 18.09 -1.09
CA HIS A 78 -14.04 17.55 0.25
C HIS A 78 -12.76 16.79 0.64
N TYR A 79 -12.49 15.62 0.03
CA TYR A 79 -11.39 14.77 0.50
C TYR A 79 -10.86 13.75 -0.51
N ALA A 80 -9.63 13.33 -0.26
CA ALA A 80 -9.06 12.08 -0.72
C ALA A 80 -8.82 11.15 0.49
N LEU A 81 -9.16 9.87 0.38
CA LEU A 81 -8.99 8.92 1.47
C LEU A 81 -8.33 7.63 0.98
N ILE A 82 -7.37 7.14 1.76
CA ILE A 82 -6.81 5.80 1.62
C ILE A 82 -6.98 5.03 2.93
N ASP A 83 -7.41 3.78 2.84
CA ASP A 83 -7.44 2.80 3.93
C ASP A 83 -6.54 1.65 3.52
N VAL A 84 -5.44 1.44 4.24
CA VAL A 84 -4.38 0.53 3.85
C VAL A 84 -4.00 -0.35 5.03
N VAL A 85 -4.04 -1.67 4.81
CA VAL A 85 -3.38 -2.65 5.69
C VAL A 85 -1.97 -2.85 5.17
N TRP A 86 -0.98 -2.81 6.05
CA TRP A 86 0.41 -2.97 5.64
C TRP A 86 1.18 -3.86 6.62
N THR A 87 2.08 -4.66 6.07
CA THR A 87 2.87 -5.62 6.82
C THR A 87 4.35 -5.35 6.59
N LEU A 88 5.06 -5.16 7.70
CA LEU A 88 6.52 -5.20 7.74
C LEU A 88 6.98 -6.63 7.93
N GLY A 89 8.06 -6.98 7.27
CA GLY A 89 8.77 -8.24 7.48
C GLY A 89 10.26 -7.95 7.67
N LEU A 90 10.86 -8.52 8.70
CA LEU A 90 12.29 -8.38 8.97
C LEU A 90 12.97 -9.74 8.84
N ARG A 91 14.03 -9.76 8.03
CA ARG A 91 14.98 -10.87 7.95
C ARG A 91 16.30 -10.38 8.52
N GLU A 92 16.76 -11.01 9.59
CA GLU A 92 18.05 -10.70 10.22
C GLU A 92 19.25 -11.02 9.32
N ALA A 93 20.39 -10.39 9.62
CA ALA A 93 21.67 -10.73 9.01
C ALA A 93 22.05 -12.19 9.30
N GLY A 94 22.59 -12.89 8.32
CA GLY A 94 22.97 -14.30 8.42
C GLY A 94 21.80 -15.29 8.44
N ALA A 95 20.56 -14.81 8.27
CA ALA A 95 19.38 -15.69 8.23
C ALA A 95 19.44 -16.65 7.02
N THR A 96 19.45 -17.96 7.32
CA THR A 96 19.43 -19.05 6.33
C THR A 96 17.99 -19.42 5.92
N ALA A 97 17.86 -20.24 4.87
CA ALA A 97 16.58 -20.83 4.48
C ALA A 97 15.96 -21.60 5.66
N GLY A 98 14.80 -21.13 6.15
CA GLY A 98 14.12 -21.67 7.33
C GLY A 98 14.21 -20.81 8.60
N SER A 99 15.01 -19.73 8.58
CA SER A 99 15.04 -18.76 9.69
C SER A 99 13.68 -18.08 9.88
N LYS A 100 13.26 -17.93 11.14
CA LYS A 100 11.97 -17.33 11.49
C LYS A 100 11.94 -15.86 11.06
N ARG A 101 11.12 -15.54 10.06
CA ARG A 101 10.86 -14.16 9.65
C ARG A 101 9.97 -13.50 10.69
N GLN A 102 10.38 -12.34 11.19
CA GLN A 102 9.52 -11.53 12.03
C GLN A 102 8.56 -10.74 11.14
N SER A 103 7.35 -10.50 11.62
CA SER A 103 6.34 -9.73 10.91
C SER A 103 5.53 -8.85 11.85
N LEU A 104 5.21 -7.64 11.41
CA LEU A 104 4.31 -6.71 12.09
C LEU A 104 3.27 -6.23 11.08
N THR A 105 1.99 -6.45 11.36
CA THR A 105 0.88 -5.96 10.52
C THR A 105 0.18 -4.81 11.21
N CYS A 106 -0.03 -3.74 10.45
CA CYS A 106 -0.61 -2.48 10.87
C CYS A 106 -1.72 -2.07 9.88
N SER A 107 -2.52 -1.08 10.27
CA SER A 107 -3.48 -0.44 9.38
C SER A 107 -3.41 1.08 9.53
N SER A 108 -3.68 1.78 8.44
CA SER A 108 -3.70 3.25 8.38
C SER A 108 -4.91 3.70 7.56
N VAL A 109 -5.75 4.54 8.17
CA VAL A 109 -6.79 5.30 7.45
C VAL A 109 -6.35 6.75 7.42
N ILE A 110 -6.10 7.27 6.22
CA ILE A 110 -5.58 8.61 5.99
C ILE A 110 -6.57 9.36 5.12
N ARG A 111 -7.01 10.52 5.60
CA ARG A 111 -7.94 11.41 4.91
C ARG A 111 -7.30 12.77 4.78
N GLU A 112 -7.09 13.21 3.54
CA GLU A 112 -6.58 14.53 3.20
C GLU A 112 -7.70 15.37 2.63
N GLN A 113 -7.74 16.66 3.00
CA GLN A 113 -8.70 17.60 2.41
C GLN A 113 -8.34 17.85 0.94
N ALA A 114 -9.35 17.90 0.10
CA ALA A 114 -9.20 18.18 -1.32
C ALA A 114 -10.04 19.40 -1.70
N GLY A 115 -9.44 20.35 -2.42
CA GLY A 115 -10.19 21.40 -3.10
C GLY A 115 -11.04 20.88 -4.24
N GLU A 116 -11.74 21.77 -4.93
CA GLU A 116 -12.50 21.43 -6.13
C GLU A 116 -11.59 21.04 -7.30
N GLY A 117 -12.09 20.21 -8.21
CA GLY A 117 -11.36 19.80 -9.41
C GLY A 117 -10.37 18.64 -9.19
N MET A 118 -9.94 18.06 -10.31
CA MET A 118 -9.13 16.83 -10.32
C MET A 118 -7.71 17.05 -9.79
N GLU A 119 -7.08 18.19 -10.12
CA GLU A 119 -5.71 18.52 -9.69
C GLU A 119 -5.58 18.52 -8.16
N ASN A 120 -6.57 19.08 -7.47
CA ASN A 120 -6.61 19.11 -6.01
C ASN A 120 -6.80 17.72 -5.40
N LEU A 121 -7.57 16.83 -6.05
CA LEU A 121 -7.70 15.44 -5.62
C LEU A 121 -6.39 14.67 -5.79
N ILE A 122 -5.67 14.88 -6.88
CA ILE A 122 -4.36 14.27 -7.13
C ILE A 122 -3.38 14.71 -6.04
N LEU A 123 -3.31 16.01 -5.75
CA LEU A 123 -2.46 16.54 -4.68
C LEU A 123 -2.81 15.95 -3.30
N ALA A 124 -4.11 15.81 -3.00
CA ALA A 124 -4.58 15.22 -1.76
C ALA A 124 -4.20 13.73 -1.64
N HIS A 125 -4.31 12.95 -2.72
CA HIS A 125 -3.86 11.55 -2.74
C HIS A 125 -2.34 11.42 -2.61
N GLN A 126 -1.56 12.26 -3.31
CA GLN A 126 -0.11 12.29 -3.18
C GLN A 126 0.32 12.58 -1.74
N LYS A 127 -0.37 13.51 -1.08
CA LYS A 127 -0.15 13.82 0.33
C LYS A 127 -0.52 12.63 1.23
N ALA A 128 -1.65 11.96 0.96
CA ALA A 128 -2.06 10.79 1.73
C ALA A 128 -1.03 9.64 1.63
N VAL A 129 -0.48 9.39 0.44
CA VAL A 129 0.60 8.41 0.22
C VAL A 129 1.88 8.82 0.94
N ALA A 130 2.25 10.10 0.92
CA ALA A 130 3.42 10.59 1.66
C ALA A 130 3.26 10.40 3.18
N THR A 131 2.08 10.68 3.73
CA THR A 131 1.73 10.44 5.14
C THR A 131 1.81 8.94 5.48
N LEU A 132 1.34 8.06 4.59
CA LEU A 132 1.48 6.61 4.79
C LEU A 132 2.95 6.19 4.83
N ALA A 133 3.76 6.68 3.89
CA ALA A 133 5.18 6.36 3.81
C ALA A 133 5.94 6.78 5.08
N GLU A 134 5.58 7.92 5.67
CA GLU A 134 6.12 8.38 6.95
C GLU A 134 5.77 7.42 8.09
N LYS A 135 4.50 7.02 8.21
CA LYS A 135 4.06 6.05 9.23
C LYS A 135 4.76 4.70 9.10
N ILE A 136 4.88 4.18 7.88
CA ILE A 136 5.58 2.93 7.59
C ILE A 136 7.06 3.03 7.95
N ALA A 137 7.73 4.11 7.54
CA ALA A 137 9.16 4.31 7.80
C ALA A 137 9.45 4.47 9.29
N ALA A 138 8.69 5.30 10.01
CA ALA A 138 8.84 5.49 11.44
C ALA A 138 8.60 4.18 12.21
N THR A 139 7.54 3.45 11.86
CA THR A 139 7.27 2.14 12.48
C THR A 139 8.37 1.15 12.16
N GLY A 140 8.82 1.07 10.90
CA GLY A 140 9.88 0.18 10.46
C GLY A 140 11.20 0.42 11.17
N ALA A 141 11.60 1.69 11.33
CA ALA A 141 12.79 2.05 12.09
C ALA A 141 12.68 1.65 13.56
N SER A 142 11.55 1.94 14.22
CA SER A 142 11.33 1.57 15.62
C SER A 142 11.30 0.06 15.83
N TRP A 143 10.66 -0.67 14.91
CA TRP A 143 10.47 -2.11 15.00
C TRP A 143 11.77 -2.87 14.69
N ALA A 144 12.58 -2.38 13.76
CA ALA A 144 13.91 -2.95 13.50
C ALA A 144 14.86 -2.76 14.68
N ALA A 145 14.74 -1.64 15.43
CA ALA A 145 15.52 -1.44 16.65
C ALA A 145 14.99 -2.27 17.84
N GLN A 146 13.68 -2.44 17.93
CA GLN A 146 13.00 -3.14 19.03
C GLN A 146 11.81 -3.95 18.49
N PRO A 147 11.95 -5.27 18.26
CA PRO A 147 10.93 -6.10 17.61
C PRO A 147 9.59 -6.24 18.37
N SER A 148 9.53 -5.77 19.62
CA SER A 148 8.30 -5.69 20.43
C SER A 148 7.48 -4.40 20.21
N SER A 149 7.99 -3.47 19.39
CA SER A 149 7.33 -2.19 19.12
C SER A 149 6.00 -2.39 18.39
N ARG A 150 5.02 -1.54 18.71
CA ARG A 150 3.70 -1.51 18.06
C ARG A 150 3.68 -0.51 16.90
N CYS A 151 2.64 -0.58 16.08
CA CYS A 151 2.38 0.38 15.00
C CYS A 151 2.21 1.81 15.53
N LEU A 152 2.68 2.79 14.76
CA LEU A 152 2.56 4.24 15.04
C LEU A 152 1.41 4.92 14.28
#